data_AF-A0A438NH71-F1
#
_entry.id   AF-A0A438NH71-F1
#
_cell.length_a   1.000
_cell.length_b   1.000
_cell.length_c   1.000
_cell.angle_alpha   90.00
_cell.angle_beta   90.00
_cell.angle_gamma   90.00
#
_symmetry.space_group_name_H-M   'P 1'
#
loop_
_entity.id
_entity.type
_entity.pdbx_description
1 polymer ?
#
loop_
_entity_poly.entity_id
_entity_poly.type
_entity_poly.pdbx_seq_one_letter_code
_entity_poly.pdbx_strand_id
1 'polypeptide(L)'
;MSVAACENLVDGAREISSIKLVTVTVIYLIIHIIAHRHKKEINKDDNGNNIQIFACGLLPIGMTVAYRPPGWQRRRAEDSYLLAHYIDEFLPLMSRPYAHAEFGKMSYSIRLALFHPILMDIYLAIASIHLAAGGHPETMNSAISLYNSAIRGLSRTIEAGESDGCEDWLMLASIGLCVFERWHVSNHVKATTHLLGAFQIYQIRRRTPRTKDMKLERCFAETLIYHSSILSLFEGADAVCLSDEILKELTSILSTKPIPEAPQWANSPLLGGFHTLFRLILDITKLRSDPHKAQYAAPLAQRLDEVDRLIEARVLTSWDEKRKSNCCNEMRMFSTATKILFLKFMNPQCGMSDPLIEEVVQEGLQRIRVWSPDDRFDQFFCWPLLVIGCGLQAADDIELLRTKLDEIWDTTRCGDARRVRATLESVWAQEQDPIYGDSTTELRRRKPATYLLRMDPRYQDFRSGRLGMAYIVSTSRTASSKKSEGPRGIGATYSQQFGYAQAVRCGNIIKLSGQAGWDGEGNVSTDPSAQIQQSLDNVEKALKAVDPKIGWEHVVQVRSYHINLDETAMPMTEHFKKLMPKGGPVWICFQVPKLLIPGTVIELEIEAYVP
;
A
#
# COMPACT_ATOMS: atom_id res chain seq x y z
N MET A 1 1.59 12.82 -45.90
CA MET A 1 2.29 14.09 -46.19
C MET A 1 3.75 13.77 -46.48
N SER A 2 4.31 14.27 -47.58
CA SER A 2 5.66 13.92 -48.05
C SER A 2 6.76 14.66 -47.26
N VAL A 3 7.94 14.04 -47.19
CA VAL A 3 9.14 14.46 -46.43
C VAL A 3 9.55 15.92 -46.70
N ALA A 4 9.29 16.44 -47.89
CA ALA A 4 9.58 17.83 -48.27
C ALA A 4 8.75 18.89 -47.52
N ALA A 5 7.58 18.52 -46.97
CA ALA A 5 6.79 19.45 -46.15
C ALA A 5 7.36 19.62 -44.73
N CYS A 6 8.23 18.70 -44.27
CA CYS A 6 8.88 18.79 -42.97
C CYS A 6 10.11 19.69 -42.96
N GLU A 7 10.84 19.82 -44.09
CA GLU A 7 12.03 20.67 -44.16
C GLU A 7 11.70 22.17 -44.12
N ASN A 8 10.58 22.58 -44.75
CA ASN A 8 10.13 23.98 -44.70
C ASN A 8 9.62 24.44 -43.31
N LEU A 9 9.35 23.52 -42.38
CA LEU A 9 9.02 23.84 -40.99
C LEU A 9 10.27 24.08 -40.12
N VAL A 10 11.45 23.63 -40.57
CA VAL A 10 12.71 23.75 -39.82
C VAL A 10 13.31 25.15 -39.96
N ASP A 11 13.18 25.80 -41.13
CA ASP A 11 13.72 27.15 -41.34
C ASP A 11 12.85 28.25 -40.67
N GLY A 12 11.56 28.01 -40.45
CA GLY A 12 10.69 28.90 -39.68
C GLY A 12 10.89 28.85 -38.16
N ALA A 13 11.72 27.93 -37.65
CA ALA A 13 11.84 27.66 -36.21
C ALA A 13 12.84 28.56 -35.47
N ARG A 14 13.55 29.45 -36.16
CA ARG A 14 14.51 30.39 -35.53
C ARG A 14 13.86 31.57 -34.80
N GLU A 15 12.55 31.77 -34.92
CA GLU A 15 11.81 32.86 -34.25
C GLU A 15 10.64 32.35 -33.38
N ILE A 16 10.86 31.31 -32.58
CA ILE A 16 9.78 30.69 -31.80
C ILE A 16 10.00 30.88 -30.29
N SER A 17 9.07 31.59 -29.65
CA SER A 17 9.03 31.81 -28.20
C SER A 17 8.94 30.49 -27.40
N SER A 18 9.47 30.50 -26.18
CA SER A 18 9.65 29.33 -25.29
C SER A 18 8.40 28.47 -25.08
N ILE A 19 7.20 29.04 -25.15
CA ILE A 19 5.91 28.33 -24.99
C ILE A 19 5.60 27.41 -26.18
N LYS A 20 5.97 27.82 -27.40
CA LYS A 20 5.74 27.04 -28.62
C LYS A 20 6.76 25.89 -28.74
N LEU A 21 7.99 26.06 -28.26
CA LEU A 21 9.01 25.01 -28.25
C LEU A 21 8.62 23.83 -27.33
N VAL A 22 8.08 24.12 -26.14
CA VAL A 22 7.55 23.10 -25.21
C VAL A 22 6.40 22.32 -25.85
N THR A 23 5.52 23.01 -26.57
CA THR A 23 4.39 22.38 -27.28
C THR A 23 4.88 21.44 -28.38
N VAL A 24 5.91 21.84 -29.14
CA VAL A 24 6.51 21.01 -30.21
C VAL A 24 7.21 19.77 -29.63
N THR A 25 7.95 19.89 -28.52
CA THR A 25 8.63 18.75 -27.87
C THR A 25 7.64 17.74 -27.30
N VAL A 26 6.55 18.21 -26.67
CA VAL A 26 5.48 17.33 -26.17
C VAL A 26 4.73 16.65 -27.32
N ILE A 27 4.47 17.35 -28.42
CA ILE A 27 3.86 16.77 -29.63
C ILE A 27 4.79 15.70 -30.23
N TYR A 28 6.11 15.93 -30.29
CA TYR A 28 7.06 14.94 -30.80
C TYR A 28 7.18 13.70 -29.91
N LEU A 29 7.17 13.86 -28.59
CA LEU A 29 7.15 12.74 -27.65
C LEU A 29 5.85 11.91 -27.81
N ILE A 30 4.71 12.59 -27.98
CA ILE A 30 3.42 11.96 -28.26
C ILE A 30 3.43 11.24 -29.61
N ILE A 31 4.01 11.83 -30.66
CA ILE A 31 4.17 11.19 -31.98
C ILE A 31 5.05 9.94 -31.87
N HIS A 32 6.11 9.97 -31.05
CA HIS A 32 6.98 8.80 -30.87
C HIS A 32 6.30 7.67 -30.09
N ILE A 33 5.50 8.01 -29.06
CA ILE A 33 4.63 7.06 -28.35
C ILE A 33 3.58 6.47 -29.31
N ILE A 34 2.96 7.29 -30.17
CA ILE A 34 2.01 6.83 -31.20
C ILE A 34 2.70 5.94 -32.25
N ALA A 35 3.93 6.26 -32.67
CA ALA A 35 4.71 5.48 -33.63
C ALA A 35 5.15 4.12 -33.05
N HIS A 36 5.43 4.05 -31.74
CA HIS A 36 5.67 2.79 -31.04
C HIS A 36 4.39 1.94 -30.99
N ARG A 37 3.23 2.58 -30.77
CA ARG A 37 1.90 1.94 -30.76
C ARG A 37 1.54 1.27 -32.09
N HIS A 38 1.90 1.88 -33.23
CA HIS A 38 1.67 1.31 -34.56
C HIS A 38 2.65 0.20 -34.96
N LYS A 39 3.83 0.10 -34.35
CA LYS A 39 4.80 -0.98 -34.65
C LYS A 39 4.48 -2.32 -33.98
N LYS A 40 3.63 -2.35 -32.93
CA LYS A 40 3.16 -3.60 -32.31
C LYS A 40 2.34 -4.49 -33.27
N GLU A 41 1.79 -3.94 -34.35
CA GLU A 41 1.01 -4.71 -35.34
C GLU A 41 1.87 -5.48 -36.37
N ILE A 42 3.21 -5.31 -36.40
CA ILE A 42 4.09 -5.87 -37.44
C ILE A 42 5.19 -6.78 -36.85
N ASN A 43 4.86 -7.64 -35.88
CA ASN A 43 5.84 -8.50 -35.20
C ASN A 43 5.62 -10.01 -35.44
N LYS A 44 5.37 -10.43 -36.68
CA LYS A 44 5.52 -11.83 -37.11
C LYS A 44 6.11 -11.86 -38.52
N ASP A 45 7.09 -12.73 -38.77
CA ASP A 45 7.51 -13.05 -40.13
C ASP A 45 6.52 -13.99 -40.82
N ASP A 46 6.72 -14.22 -42.12
CA ASP A 46 5.89 -15.09 -42.96
C ASP A 46 5.82 -16.56 -42.48
N ASN A 47 6.61 -16.93 -41.45
CA ASN A 47 6.61 -18.24 -40.79
C ASN A 47 6.05 -18.21 -39.36
N GLY A 48 5.53 -17.07 -38.88
CA GLY A 48 4.82 -16.96 -37.60
C GLY A 48 5.71 -16.89 -36.36
N ASN A 49 7.02 -16.68 -36.50
CA ASN A 49 7.93 -16.53 -35.36
C ASN A 49 8.01 -15.08 -34.87
N ASN A 50 8.13 -14.91 -33.55
CA ASN A 50 8.38 -13.60 -32.94
C ASN A 50 9.82 -13.16 -33.27
N ILE A 51 9.97 -12.16 -34.12
CA ILE A 51 11.27 -11.53 -34.32
C ILE A 51 11.49 -10.50 -33.20
N GLN A 52 12.41 -10.77 -32.27
CA GLN A 52 12.96 -9.73 -31.39
C GLN A 52 13.93 -8.84 -32.19
N ILE A 53 13.41 -7.77 -32.80
CA ILE A 53 14.26 -6.71 -33.34
C ILE A 53 14.44 -5.65 -32.24
N PHE A 54 15.63 -5.59 -31.65
CA PHE A 54 16.12 -4.43 -30.89
C PHE A 54 16.28 -3.24 -31.84
N ALA A 55 15.19 -2.50 -32.11
CA ALA A 55 15.24 -1.26 -32.87
C ALA A 55 15.30 -0.06 -31.91
N CYS A 56 16.43 0.08 -31.22
CA CYS A 56 16.90 1.37 -30.76
C CYS A 56 17.38 2.13 -32.01
N GLY A 57 16.59 3.06 -32.55
CA GLY A 57 16.96 3.70 -33.81
C GLY A 57 16.05 4.85 -34.22
N LEU A 58 16.63 6.06 -34.16
CA LEU A 58 16.21 7.34 -34.77
C LEU A 58 15.22 8.21 -33.97
N LEU A 59 15.70 8.74 -32.84
CA LEU A 59 15.53 10.18 -32.57
C LEU A 59 16.20 10.96 -33.72
N PRO A 60 15.68 12.12 -34.17
CA PRO A 60 16.59 13.17 -34.57
C PRO A 60 17.32 13.60 -33.29
N ILE A 61 18.55 13.12 -33.16
CA ILE A 61 19.53 13.51 -32.14
C ILE A 61 19.71 15.04 -32.07
N GLY A 62 19.16 15.80 -33.03
CA GLY A 62 19.25 17.26 -33.11
C GLY A 62 18.28 18.09 -32.26
N MET A 63 17.15 17.58 -31.73
CA MET A 63 16.17 18.42 -31.00
C MET A 63 15.89 18.04 -29.54
N THR A 64 16.39 16.91 -29.06
CA THR A 64 16.47 16.58 -27.62
C THR A 64 17.59 17.34 -26.88
N VAL A 65 18.28 18.25 -27.58
CA VAL A 65 19.43 19.02 -27.10
C VAL A 65 19.03 20.45 -26.65
N ALA A 66 17.90 21.00 -27.10
CA ALA A 66 17.56 22.40 -26.80
C ALA A 66 16.82 22.63 -25.47
N TYR A 67 15.93 21.71 -25.05
CA TYR A 67 15.25 21.80 -23.76
C TYR A 67 14.82 20.42 -23.27
N ARG A 68 15.48 19.91 -22.22
CA ARG A 68 14.97 18.79 -21.43
C ARG A 68 14.16 19.36 -20.27
N PRO A 69 12.86 19.05 -20.15
CA PRO A 69 12.05 19.55 -19.05
C PRO A 69 12.56 18.95 -17.73
N PRO A 70 12.38 19.62 -16.57
CA PRO A 70 13.05 19.25 -15.32
C PRO A 70 12.89 17.77 -14.93
N GLY A 71 11.69 17.19 -15.11
CA GLY A 71 11.42 15.78 -14.83
C GLY A 71 12.17 14.79 -15.73
N TRP A 72 12.73 15.27 -16.85
CA TRP A 72 13.44 14.49 -17.86
C TRP A 72 14.95 14.84 -18.01
N GLN A 73 15.45 15.84 -17.28
CA GLN A 73 16.84 16.34 -17.46
C GLN A 73 17.90 15.26 -17.20
N ARG A 74 17.70 14.42 -16.18
CA ARG A 74 18.68 13.42 -15.72
C ARG A 74 18.38 11.99 -16.17
N ARG A 75 17.52 11.82 -17.18
CA ARG A 75 17.03 10.51 -17.62
C ARG A 75 17.93 9.85 -18.65
N ARG A 76 18.08 8.54 -18.52
CA ARG A 76 18.83 7.66 -19.42
C ARG A 76 17.90 7.12 -20.52
N ALA A 77 18.48 6.48 -21.53
CA ALA A 77 17.70 5.90 -22.63
C ALA A 77 16.68 4.85 -22.12
N GLU A 78 17.08 4.02 -21.16
CA GLU A 78 16.23 3.01 -20.50
C GLU A 78 15.00 3.60 -19.80
N ASP A 79 15.08 4.82 -19.27
CA ASP A 79 13.93 5.49 -18.63
C ASP A 79 12.83 5.81 -19.66
N SER A 80 13.19 5.95 -20.94
CA SER A 80 12.22 6.15 -22.04
C SER A 80 11.34 4.92 -22.23
N TYR A 81 11.93 3.72 -22.12
CA TYR A 81 11.19 2.46 -22.20
C TYR A 81 10.25 2.30 -20.99
N LEU A 82 10.74 2.61 -19.78
CA LEU A 82 9.94 2.58 -18.57
C LEU A 82 8.74 3.55 -18.64
N LEU A 83 8.94 4.76 -19.16
CA LEU A 83 7.83 5.71 -19.33
C LEU A 83 6.81 5.22 -20.37
N ALA A 84 7.27 4.65 -21.49
CA ALA A 84 6.38 4.06 -22.49
C ALA A 84 5.57 2.90 -21.88
N HIS A 85 6.23 1.99 -21.16
CA HIS A 85 5.58 0.90 -20.43
C HIS A 85 4.56 1.40 -19.40
N TYR A 86 4.90 2.46 -18.66
CA TYR A 86 3.95 3.10 -17.74
C TYR A 86 2.68 3.54 -18.47
N ILE A 87 2.82 4.24 -19.61
CA ILE A 87 1.70 4.83 -20.35
C ILE A 87 0.85 3.75 -21.05
N ASP A 88 1.50 2.77 -21.68
CA ASP A 88 0.83 1.82 -22.56
C ASP A 88 0.28 0.60 -21.81
N GLU A 89 0.99 0.12 -20.78
CA GLU A 89 0.64 -1.12 -20.08
C GLU A 89 0.07 -0.87 -18.69
N PHE A 90 0.65 0.06 -17.92
CA PHE A 90 0.26 0.24 -16.51
C PHE A 90 -0.91 1.22 -16.32
N LEU A 91 -0.83 2.41 -16.93
CA LEU A 91 -1.79 3.49 -16.72
C LEU A 91 -3.25 3.10 -17.04
N PRO A 92 -3.54 2.30 -18.10
CA PRO A 92 -4.89 1.82 -18.36
C PRO A 92 -5.46 0.96 -17.23
N LEU A 93 -4.62 0.31 -16.41
CA LEU A 93 -5.06 -0.49 -15.26
C LEU A 93 -5.68 0.37 -14.16
N MET A 94 -5.39 1.67 -14.11
CA MET A 94 -5.87 2.58 -13.05
C MET A 94 -7.35 2.96 -13.21
N SER A 95 -7.99 2.57 -14.30
CA SER A 95 -9.39 2.84 -14.58
C SER A 95 -10.14 1.57 -14.95
N ARG A 96 -11.41 1.49 -14.54
CA ARG A 96 -12.29 0.40 -14.89
C ARG A 96 -12.55 0.36 -16.40
N PRO A 97 -12.62 -0.83 -17.03
CA PRO A 97 -12.80 -0.95 -18.48
C PRO A 97 -14.05 -0.26 -19.05
N TYR A 98 -15.10 -0.15 -18.25
CA TYR A 98 -16.36 0.48 -18.64
C TYR A 98 -16.38 2.00 -18.41
N ALA A 99 -15.38 2.57 -17.74
CA ALA A 99 -15.26 4.02 -17.59
C ALA A 99 -14.91 4.69 -18.92
N HIS A 100 -15.07 6.01 -18.98
CA HIS A 100 -14.71 6.76 -20.17
C HIS A 100 -13.20 6.69 -20.42
N ALA A 101 -12.79 6.44 -21.66
CA ALA A 101 -11.39 6.15 -22.04
C ALA A 101 -10.40 7.28 -21.69
N GLU A 102 -10.88 8.52 -21.54
CA GLU A 102 -10.07 9.66 -21.12
C GLU A 102 -9.43 9.48 -19.74
N PHE A 103 -10.09 8.75 -18.83
CA PHE A 103 -9.51 8.46 -17.50
C PHE A 103 -8.34 7.48 -17.59
N GLY A 104 -8.34 6.56 -18.56
CA GLY A 104 -7.21 5.65 -18.81
C GLY A 104 -6.00 6.30 -19.49
N LYS A 105 -6.14 7.50 -20.06
CA LYS A 105 -5.03 8.25 -20.69
C LYS A 105 -4.30 9.15 -19.70
N MET A 106 -5.04 9.74 -18.77
CA MET A 106 -4.57 10.68 -17.74
C MET A 106 -3.52 11.70 -18.22
N SER A 107 -3.70 12.26 -19.42
CA SER A 107 -2.67 13.06 -20.12
C SER A 107 -2.16 14.26 -19.33
N TYR A 108 -2.99 14.84 -18.45
CA TYR A 108 -2.57 15.91 -17.53
C TYR A 108 -1.48 15.43 -16.57
N SER A 109 -1.64 14.23 -15.98
CA SER A 109 -0.68 13.66 -15.04
C SER A 109 0.69 13.39 -15.67
N ILE A 110 0.69 12.86 -16.90
CA ILE A 110 1.93 12.61 -17.68
C ILE A 110 2.63 13.93 -17.99
N ARG A 111 1.89 14.95 -18.45
CA ARG A 111 2.46 16.28 -18.68
C ARG A 111 3.07 16.84 -17.41
N LEU A 112 2.39 16.70 -16.27
CA LEU A 112 2.90 17.19 -15.00
C LEU A 112 4.20 16.46 -14.59
N ALA A 113 4.26 15.14 -14.78
CA ALA A 113 5.47 14.36 -14.50
C ALA A 113 6.69 14.82 -15.32
N LEU A 114 6.50 15.27 -16.57
CA LEU A 114 7.60 15.81 -17.38
C LEU A 114 8.25 17.06 -16.74
N PHE A 115 7.51 17.82 -15.93
CA PHE A 115 8.01 19.01 -15.24
C PHE A 115 8.40 18.76 -13.77
N HIS A 116 8.02 17.63 -13.18
CA HIS A 116 8.27 17.32 -11.78
C HIS A 116 9.09 16.03 -11.61
N PRO A 117 10.40 16.12 -11.31
CA PRO A 117 11.30 14.95 -11.18
C PRO A 117 10.81 13.89 -10.19
N ILE A 118 10.23 14.32 -9.06
CA ILE A 118 9.69 13.41 -8.02
C ILE A 118 8.55 12.57 -8.60
N LEU A 119 7.61 13.22 -9.31
CA LEU A 119 6.48 12.51 -9.90
C LEU A 119 6.92 11.57 -11.03
N MET A 120 7.91 11.97 -11.83
CA MET A 120 8.50 11.10 -12.83
C MET A 120 9.20 9.88 -12.20
N ASP A 121 9.99 10.08 -11.14
CA ASP A 121 10.62 8.96 -10.40
C ASP A 121 9.57 7.93 -9.96
N ILE A 122 8.42 8.39 -9.46
CA ILE A 122 7.33 7.51 -9.03
C ILE A 122 6.76 6.71 -10.21
N TYR A 123 6.48 7.35 -11.35
CA TYR A 123 5.93 6.64 -12.53
C TYR A 123 6.91 5.61 -13.09
N LEU A 124 8.19 5.95 -13.14
CA LEU A 124 9.24 5.02 -13.56
C LEU A 124 9.42 3.87 -12.54
N ALA A 125 9.29 4.15 -11.24
CA ALA A 125 9.33 3.13 -10.20
C ALA A 125 8.17 2.13 -10.36
N ILE A 126 6.95 2.64 -10.59
CA ILE A 126 5.75 1.83 -10.84
C ILE A 126 5.92 0.97 -12.11
N ALA A 127 6.42 1.54 -13.21
CA ALA A 127 6.70 0.76 -14.41
C ALA A 127 7.75 -0.33 -14.16
N SER A 128 8.80 0.00 -13.41
CA SER A 128 9.88 -0.94 -13.09
C SER A 128 9.39 -2.11 -12.25
N ILE A 129 8.54 -1.88 -11.24
CA ILE A 129 7.99 -2.98 -10.44
C ILE A 129 6.94 -3.80 -11.21
N HIS A 130 6.18 -3.16 -12.09
CA HIS A 130 5.25 -3.85 -12.99
C HIS A 130 5.99 -4.79 -13.96
N LEU A 131 7.12 -4.34 -14.53
CA LEU A 131 8.00 -5.18 -15.35
C LEU A 131 8.64 -6.32 -14.54
N ALA A 132 9.11 -6.04 -13.33
CA ALA A 132 9.70 -7.05 -12.46
C ALA A 132 8.72 -8.18 -12.19
N ALA A 133 7.47 -7.84 -11.90
CA ALA A 133 6.39 -8.80 -11.72
C ALA A 133 6.01 -9.55 -13.03
N GLY A 134 6.23 -8.93 -14.19
CA GLY A 134 5.98 -9.49 -15.52
C GLY A 134 7.10 -10.38 -16.09
N GLY A 135 8.15 -10.68 -15.32
CA GLY A 135 9.24 -11.58 -15.75
C GLY A 135 10.59 -10.89 -16.00
N HIS A 136 10.74 -9.63 -15.61
CA HIS A 136 11.99 -8.86 -15.71
C HIS A 136 12.58 -8.51 -14.33
N PRO A 137 12.95 -9.50 -13.49
CA PRO A 137 13.35 -9.27 -12.10
C PRO A 137 14.53 -8.29 -11.93
N GLU A 138 15.35 -8.11 -12.96
CA GLU A 138 16.44 -7.14 -13.01
C GLU A 138 15.98 -5.69 -12.79
N THR A 139 14.73 -5.36 -13.13
CA THR A 139 14.19 -4.00 -12.96
C THR A 139 13.79 -3.69 -11.53
N MET A 140 13.77 -4.67 -10.63
CA MET A 140 13.37 -4.50 -9.22
C MET A 140 14.29 -3.52 -8.47
N ASN A 141 15.60 -3.61 -8.71
CA ASN A 141 16.58 -2.70 -8.10
C ASN A 141 16.34 -1.24 -8.53
N SER A 142 16.03 -1.04 -9.82
CA SER A 142 15.65 0.27 -10.35
C SER A 142 14.35 0.77 -9.72
N ALA A 143 13.35 -0.09 -9.55
CA ALA A 143 12.08 0.25 -8.91
C ALA A 143 12.29 0.81 -7.49
N ILE A 144 13.05 0.09 -6.65
CA ILE A 144 13.35 0.49 -5.28
C ILE A 144 14.19 1.77 -5.24
N SER A 145 15.19 1.90 -6.13
CA SER A 145 16.03 3.10 -6.22
C SER A 145 15.23 4.35 -6.55
N LEU A 146 14.36 4.27 -7.57
CA LEU A 146 13.50 5.36 -8.02
C LEU A 146 12.46 5.73 -6.95
N TYR A 147 11.82 4.73 -6.34
CA TYR A 147 10.90 4.96 -5.22
C TYR A 147 11.59 5.70 -4.05
N ASN A 148 12.77 5.24 -3.65
CA ASN A 148 13.54 5.89 -2.58
C ASN A 148 14.01 7.29 -2.98
N SER A 149 14.34 7.51 -4.25
CA SER A 149 14.66 8.84 -4.79
C SER A 149 13.47 9.79 -4.65
N ALA A 150 12.27 9.34 -5.03
CA ALA A 150 11.05 10.11 -4.90
C ALA A 150 10.75 10.47 -3.44
N ILE A 151 10.83 9.52 -2.51
CA ILE A 151 10.60 9.77 -1.07
C ILE A 151 11.61 10.78 -0.52
N ARG A 152 12.91 10.64 -0.82
CA ARG A 152 13.94 11.61 -0.40
C ARG A 152 13.75 12.98 -1.04
N GLY A 153 13.31 13.03 -2.29
CA GLY A 153 12.98 14.28 -2.98
C GLY A 153 11.82 14.98 -2.28
N LEU A 154 10.75 14.24 -2.01
CA LEU A 154 9.56 14.74 -1.34
C LEU A 154 9.87 15.26 0.07
N SER A 155 10.60 14.50 0.89
CA SER A 155 11.00 14.92 2.24
C SER A 155 11.76 16.24 2.21
N ARG A 156 12.76 16.36 1.32
CA ARG A 156 13.56 17.59 1.18
C ARG A 156 12.73 18.79 0.74
N THR A 157 11.82 18.62 -0.23
CA THR A 157 10.94 19.70 -0.69
C THR A 157 10.02 20.18 0.44
N ILE A 158 9.50 19.27 1.27
CA ILE A 158 8.68 19.61 2.44
C ILE A 158 9.52 20.32 3.51
N GLU A 159 10.68 19.76 3.87
CA GLU A 159 11.59 20.31 4.89
C GLU A 159 12.10 21.71 4.52
N ALA A 160 12.33 21.96 3.23
CA ALA A 160 12.75 23.26 2.71
C ALA A 160 11.61 24.28 2.63
N GLY A 161 10.36 23.88 2.87
CA GLY A 161 9.18 24.76 2.71
C GLY A 161 8.93 25.18 1.26
N GLU A 162 9.44 24.42 0.28
CA GLU A 162 9.31 24.68 -1.15
C GLU A 162 7.92 24.30 -1.71
N SER A 163 7.10 23.65 -0.89
CA SER A 163 5.74 23.23 -1.22
C SER A 163 4.76 23.69 -0.15
N ASP A 164 3.61 24.20 -0.59
CA ASP A 164 2.54 24.69 0.27
C ASP A 164 1.39 23.68 0.43
N GLY A 165 1.52 22.48 -0.17
CA GLY A 165 0.51 21.44 -0.14
C GLY A 165 -0.60 21.60 -1.17
N CYS A 166 -0.63 22.71 -1.93
CA CYS A 166 -1.72 23.03 -2.84
C CYS A 166 -1.50 22.52 -4.27
N GLU A 167 -0.37 21.88 -4.56
CA GLU A 167 0.07 21.51 -5.91
C GLU A 167 -0.49 20.15 -6.35
N ASP A 168 -0.80 20.03 -7.64
CA ASP A 168 -1.36 18.78 -8.19
C ASP A 168 -0.33 17.65 -8.25
N TRP A 169 0.95 18.00 -8.42
CA TRP A 169 2.02 17.01 -8.55
C TRP A 169 2.23 16.29 -7.22
N LEU A 170 2.06 17.00 -6.11
CA LEU A 170 2.22 16.48 -4.76
C LEU A 170 1.09 15.48 -4.44
N MET A 171 -0.14 15.85 -4.80
CA MET A 171 -1.30 14.97 -4.71
C MET A 171 -1.13 13.69 -5.55
N LEU A 172 -0.69 13.83 -6.80
CA LEU A 172 -0.40 12.70 -7.68
C LEU A 172 0.78 11.86 -7.19
N ALA A 173 1.78 12.48 -6.54
CA ALA A 173 2.91 11.78 -5.96
C ALA A 173 2.46 10.89 -4.80
N SER A 174 1.64 11.39 -3.86
CA SER A 174 1.12 10.57 -2.76
C SER A 174 0.25 9.40 -3.26
N ILE A 175 -0.58 9.62 -4.28
CA ILE A 175 -1.34 8.52 -4.91
C ILE A 175 -0.40 7.53 -5.59
N GLY A 176 0.58 7.99 -6.36
CA GLY A 176 1.52 7.11 -7.05
C GLY A 176 2.34 6.26 -6.08
N LEU A 177 2.75 6.81 -4.93
CA LEU A 177 3.42 6.04 -3.88
C LEU A 177 2.49 4.98 -3.26
N CYS A 178 1.21 5.31 -3.03
CA CYS A 178 0.20 4.33 -2.60
C CYS A 178 0.02 3.20 -3.64
N VAL A 179 -0.03 3.56 -4.92
CA VAL A 179 -0.13 2.60 -6.03
C VAL A 179 1.11 1.71 -6.11
N PHE A 180 2.31 2.27 -5.95
CA PHE A 180 3.55 1.49 -5.91
C PHE A 180 3.52 0.41 -4.82
N GLU A 181 3.14 0.78 -3.59
CA GLU A 181 3.00 -0.16 -2.47
C GLU A 181 1.98 -1.27 -2.78
N ARG A 182 0.86 -0.93 -3.42
CA ARG A 182 -0.15 -1.92 -3.81
C ARG A 182 0.32 -2.87 -4.91
N TRP A 183 1.10 -2.39 -5.87
CA TRP A 183 1.64 -3.26 -6.93
C TRP A 183 2.82 -4.10 -6.47
N HIS A 184 3.49 -3.72 -5.38
CA HIS A 184 4.54 -4.52 -4.79
C HIS A 184 4.01 -5.85 -4.27
N VAL A 185 4.71 -6.96 -4.54
CA VAL A 185 4.33 -8.33 -4.10
C VAL A 185 4.61 -8.57 -2.60
N SER A 186 5.13 -7.56 -1.89
CA SER A 186 5.51 -7.71 -0.49
C SER A 186 4.26 -7.89 0.38
N ASN A 187 4.41 -8.66 1.45
CA ASN A 187 3.39 -8.84 2.49
C ASN A 187 3.28 -7.63 3.42
N HIS A 188 4.25 -6.72 3.39
CA HIS A 188 4.26 -5.50 4.19
C HIS A 188 3.95 -4.30 3.31
N VAL A 189 2.68 -3.93 3.26
CA VAL A 189 2.19 -2.80 2.46
C VAL A 189 2.19 -1.56 3.34
N LYS A 190 2.73 -0.44 2.84
CA LYS A 190 2.62 0.88 3.49
C LYS A 190 1.69 1.82 2.72
N ALA A 191 0.72 1.26 2.00
CA ALA A 191 -0.16 2.01 1.12
C ALA A 191 -1.05 2.98 1.92
N THR A 192 -1.47 2.59 3.12
CA THR A 192 -2.24 3.48 4.01
C THR A 192 -1.45 4.72 4.41
N THR A 193 -0.14 4.62 4.66
CA THR A 193 0.67 5.79 5.03
C THR A 193 0.65 6.85 3.93
N HIS A 194 0.77 6.42 2.66
CA HIS A 194 0.70 7.33 1.52
C HIS A 194 -0.72 7.85 1.29
N LEU A 195 -1.74 7.04 1.57
CA LEU A 195 -3.15 7.46 1.50
C LEU A 195 -3.49 8.50 2.56
N LEU A 196 -2.96 8.38 3.78
CA LEU A 196 -3.07 9.38 4.83
C LEU A 196 -2.37 10.69 4.43
N GLY A 197 -1.20 10.61 3.79
CA GLY A 197 -0.53 11.77 3.19
C GLY A 197 -1.41 12.46 2.15
N ALA A 198 -2.00 11.70 1.23
CA ALA A 198 -2.94 12.23 0.23
C ALA A 198 -4.15 12.92 0.89
N PHE A 199 -4.69 12.34 1.95
CA PHE A 199 -5.78 12.94 2.72
C PHE A 199 -5.38 14.26 3.39
N GLN A 200 -4.18 14.36 3.98
CA GLN A 200 -3.68 15.61 4.56
C GLN A 200 -3.50 16.70 3.50
N ILE A 201 -2.93 16.35 2.34
CA ILE A 201 -2.81 17.24 1.18
C ILE A 201 -4.17 17.76 0.75
N TYR A 202 -5.19 16.90 0.70
CA TYR A 202 -6.55 17.32 0.38
C TYR A 202 -7.12 18.34 1.38
N GLN A 203 -6.92 18.11 2.68
CA GLN A 203 -7.38 19.02 3.72
C GLN A 203 -6.73 20.42 3.61
N ILE A 204 -5.47 20.49 3.19
CA ILE A 204 -4.77 21.75 2.91
C ILE A 204 -5.36 22.41 1.67
N ARG A 205 -5.45 21.67 0.56
CA ARG A 205 -5.99 22.15 -0.74
C ARG A 205 -7.39 22.75 -0.60
N ARG A 206 -8.23 22.18 0.27
CA ARG A 206 -9.59 22.69 0.53
C ARG A 206 -9.62 24.14 0.99
N ARG A 207 -8.57 24.61 1.67
CA ARG A 207 -8.50 25.96 2.23
C ARG A 207 -8.05 27.01 1.19
N THR A 208 -7.66 26.58 -0.01
CA THR A 208 -7.03 27.44 -1.01
C THR A 208 -7.86 27.50 -2.31
N PRO A 209 -8.26 28.69 -2.80
CA PRO A 209 -8.96 28.83 -4.06
C PRO A 209 -8.06 28.45 -5.25
N ARG A 210 -8.52 27.55 -6.14
CA ARG A 210 -7.75 27.15 -7.33
C ARG A 210 -8.64 26.75 -8.49
N THR A 211 -8.16 26.93 -9.72
CA THR A 211 -8.76 26.35 -10.92
C THR A 211 -8.57 24.83 -10.89
N LYS A 212 -9.67 24.09 -10.82
CA LYS A 212 -9.67 22.64 -10.64
C LYS A 212 -9.80 21.92 -11.98
N ASP A 213 -8.86 21.02 -12.29
CA ASP A 213 -9.11 20.01 -13.32
C ASP A 213 -10.14 19.02 -12.78
N MET A 214 -11.36 19.07 -13.33
CA MET A 214 -12.48 18.27 -12.83
C MET A 214 -12.22 16.76 -12.95
N LYS A 215 -11.46 16.30 -13.97
CA LYS A 215 -11.14 14.88 -14.14
C LYS A 215 -10.16 14.45 -13.05
N LEU A 216 -9.16 15.26 -12.76
CA LEU A 216 -8.20 14.99 -11.69
C LEU A 216 -8.87 14.98 -10.31
N GLU A 217 -9.69 15.98 -9.99
CA GLU A 217 -10.41 16.04 -8.71
C GLU A 217 -11.36 14.84 -8.55
N ARG A 218 -12.01 14.42 -9.65
CA ARG A 218 -12.83 13.21 -9.69
C ARG A 218 -12.01 11.97 -9.36
N CYS A 219 -10.90 11.74 -10.06
CA CYS A 219 -9.99 10.62 -9.78
C CYS A 219 -9.46 10.63 -8.34
N PHE A 220 -9.14 11.82 -7.84
CA PHE A 220 -8.64 11.99 -6.49
C PHE A 220 -9.68 11.61 -5.43
N ALA A 221 -10.90 12.14 -5.54
CA ALA A 221 -11.98 11.83 -4.62
C ALA A 221 -12.33 10.34 -4.62
N GLU A 222 -12.39 9.72 -5.80
CA GLU A 222 -12.62 8.30 -5.92
C GLU A 222 -11.47 7.46 -5.36
N THR A 223 -10.22 7.88 -5.54
CA THR A 223 -9.05 7.19 -4.97
C THR A 223 -9.13 7.16 -3.45
N LEU A 224 -9.42 8.30 -2.82
CA LEU A 224 -9.56 8.37 -1.36
C LEU A 224 -10.67 7.45 -0.86
N ILE A 225 -11.86 7.49 -1.48
CA ILE A 225 -12.99 6.64 -1.07
C ILE A 225 -12.67 5.16 -1.32
N TYR A 226 -12.29 4.79 -2.55
CA TYR A 226 -12.05 3.41 -2.94
C TYR A 226 -11.00 2.75 -2.05
N HIS A 227 -9.82 3.37 -1.93
CA HIS A 227 -8.73 2.78 -1.18
C HIS A 227 -9.03 2.75 0.33
N SER A 228 -9.73 3.73 0.87
CA SER A 228 -10.18 3.67 2.28
C SER A 228 -11.17 2.50 2.50
N SER A 229 -12.05 2.24 1.53
CA SER A 229 -13.00 1.12 1.61
C SER A 229 -12.30 -0.24 1.59
N ILE A 230 -11.27 -0.41 0.75
CA ILE A 230 -10.69 -1.73 0.51
C ILE A 230 -9.43 -2.04 1.33
N LEU A 231 -8.58 -1.03 1.64
CA LEU A 231 -7.33 -1.25 2.37
C LEU A 231 -7.52 -1.51 3.85
N SER A 232 -8.64 -1.04 4.42
CA SER A 232 -8.99 -1.25 5.82
C SER A 232 -9.13 -2.75 6.22
N LEU A 233 -9.37 -3.64 5.24
CA LEU A 233 -9.32 -5.08 5.47
C LEU A 233 -7.89 -5.64 5.55
N PHE A 234 -6.94 -5.06 4.80
CA PHE A 234 -5.55 -5.53 4.76
C PHE A 234 -4.69 -4.91 5.87
N GLU A 235 -4.90 -3.63 6.17
CA GLU A 235 -4.04 -2.86 7.09
C GLU A 235 -4.77 -2.45 8.39
N GLY A 236 -6.06 -2.81 8.54
CA GLY A 236 -6.87 -2.55 9.73
C GLY A 236 -7.85 -1.37 9.57
N ALA A 237 -8.98 -1.41 10.28
CA ALA A 237 -10.04 -0.39 10.17
C ALA A 237 -9.63 1.00 10.69
N ASP A 238 -8.72 1.04 11.66
CA ASP A 238 -8.23 2.30 12.24
C ASP A 238 -7.20 3.00 11.34
N ALA A 239 -6.75 2.33 10.26
CA ALA A 239 -5.65 2.80 9.44
C ALA A 239 -6.03 4.03 8.59
N VAL A 240 -7.29 4.15 8.13
CA VAL A 240 -7.82 5.36 7.46
C VAL A 240 -9.26 5.62 7.87
N CYS A 241 -9.48 6.63 8.71
CA CYS A 241 -10.82 7.12 9.05
C CYS A 241 -11.07 8.50 8.44
N LEU A 242 -11.75 8.54 7.29
CA LEU A 242 -12.29 9.78 6.74
C LEU A 242 -13.39 10.32 7.68
N SER A 243 -13.41 11.62 8.01
CA SER A 243 -14.52 12.20 8.77
C SER A 243 -15.79 12.31 7.93
N ASP A 244 -16.96 12.38 8.56
CA ASP A 244 -18.25 12.49 7.85
C ASP A 244 -18.36 13.76 7.01
N GLU A 245 -17.78 14.87 7.49
CA GLU A 245 -17.72 16.13 6.76
C GLU A 245 -16.92 15.98 5.46
N ILE A 246 -15.78 15.30 5.52
CA ILE A 246 -14.93 15.08 4.35
C ILE A 246 -15.60 14.12 3.39
N LEU A 247 -16.25 13.07 3.88
CA LEU A 247 -16.99 12.14 3.03
C LEU A 247 -18.15 12.81 2.31
N LYS A 248 -18.87 13.73 2.97
CA LYS A 248 -19.91 14.54 2.33
C LYS A 248 -19.34 15.42 1.22
N GLU A 249 -18.19 16.03 1.45
CA GLU A 249 -17.51 16.86 0.46
C GLU A 249 -17.00 16.05 -0.74
N LEU A 250 -16.31 14.94 -0.50
CA LEU A 250 -15.86 14.04 -1.56
C LEU A 250 -17.05 13.51 -2.37
N THR A 251 -18.16 13.16 -1.71
CA THR A 251 -19.40 12.75 -2.38
C THR A 251 -19.99 13.86 -3.25
N SER A 252 -19.87 15.13 -2.84
CA SER A 252 -20.29 16.26 -3.68
C SER A 252 -19.48 16.35 -4.98
N ILE A 253 -18.16 16.06 -4.93
CA ILE A 253 -17.31 15.96 -6.13
C ILE A 253 -17.79 14.81 -7.03
N LEU A 254 -18.23 13.68 -6.45
CA LEU A 254 -18.78 12.55 -7.21
C LEU A 254 -20.11 12.84 -7.91
N SER A 255 -20.79 13.94 -7.58
CA SER A 255 -21.98 14.40 -8.33
C SER A 255 -21.61 15.21 -9.57
N THR A 256 -20.35 15.61 -9.72
CA THR A 256 -19.89 16.32 -10.93
C THR A 256 -19.74 15.35 -12.10
N LYS A 257 -19.85 15.90 -13.31
CA LYS A 257 -19.75 15.17 -14.58
C LYS A 257 -18.64 15.77 -15.44
N PRO A 258 -17.35 15.42 -15.20
CA PRO A 258 -16.21 15.98 -15.92
C PRO A 258 -16.26 15.79 -17.44
N ILE A 259 -17.01 14.80 -17.92
CA ILE A 259 -17.28 14.51 -19.33
C ILE A 259 -18.79 14.59 -19.53
N PRO A 260 -19.32 15.76 -19.91
CA PRO A 260 -20.76 16.04 -19.96
C PRO A 260 -21.59 15.08 -20.83
N GLU A 261 -20.97 14.45 -21.82
CA GLU A 261 -21.62 13.59 -22.81
C GLU A 261 -21.75 12.14 -22.31
N ALA A 262 -20.80 11.67 -21.49
CA ALA A 262 -20.77 10.30 -20.99
C ALA A 262 -21.66 10.15 -19.75
N PRO A 263 -22.38 9.04 -19.51
CA PRO A 263 -23.24 8.91 -18.32
C PRO A 263 -22.47 9.01 -17.00
N GLN A 264 -23.18 9.21 -15.88
CA GLN A 264 -22.56 9.41 -14.55
C GLN A 264 -21.64 8.25 -14.15
N TRP A 265 -22.04 7.02 -14.44
CA TRP A 265 -21.26 5.83 -14.15
C TRP A 265 -20.00 5.70 -15.02
N ALA A 266 -20.00 6.25 -16.24
CA ALA A 266 -18.81 6.29 -17.09
C ALA A 266 -17.83 7.40 -16.68
N ASN A 267 -18.31 8.40 -15.91
CA ASN A 267 -17.48 9.40 -15.25
C ASN A 267 -16.83 8.89 -13.94
N SER A 268 -16.97 7.60 -13.64
CA SER A 268 -16.58 6.98 -12.37
C SER A 268 -15.47 5.94 -12.54
N PRO A 269 -14.19 6.35 -12.68
CA PRO A 269 -13.12 5.47 -13.10
C PRO A 269 -12.70 4.40 -12.07
N LEU A 270 -12.97 4.57 -10.77
CA LEU A 270 -12.59 3.63 -9.70
C LEU A 270 -13.80 3.13 -8.87
N LEU A 271 -14.84 3.93 -8.65
CA LEU A 271 -16.02 3.52 -7.87
C LEU A 271 -17.13 2.91 -8.73
N GLY A 272 -17.12 3.13 -10.05
CA GLY A 272 -18.16 2.67 -10.95
C GLY A 272 -19.54 3.30 -10.69
N GLY A 273 -20.60 2.61 -11.10
CA GLY A 273 -21.96 3.18 -11.14
C GLY A 273 -22.66 3.38 -9.79
N PHE A 274 -22.18 2.74 -8.73
CA PHE A 274 -22.86 2.71 -7.42
C PHE A 274 -21.90 3.14 -6.30
N HIS A 275 -21.38 4.37 -6.38
CA HIS A 275 -20.41 4.90 -5.41
C HIS A 275 -20.89 4.89 -3.94
N THR A 276 -22.21 4.92 -3.70
CA THR A 276 -22.81 4.77 -2.35
C THR A 276 -22.50 3.41 -1.71
N LEU A 277 -22.23 2.37 -2.50
CA LEU A 277 -21.82 1.06 -2.01
C LEU A 277 -20.46 1.13 -1.28
N PHE A 278 -19.50 1.87 -1.82
CA PHE A 278 -18.18 2.04 -1.20
C PHE A 278 -18.25 2.84 0.10
N ARG A 279 -19.18 3.81 0.17
CA ARG A 279 -19.50 4.51 1.42
C ARG A 279 -20.07 3.55 2.47
N LEU A 280 -20.97 2.66 2.06
CA LEU A 280 -21.54 1.65 2.94
C LEU A 280 -20.48 0.66 3.46
N ILE A 281 -19.57 0.19 2.60
CA ILE A 281 -18.42 -0.64 3.00
C ILE A 281 -17.57 0.05 4.07
N LEU A 282 -17.30 1.36 3.89
CA LEU A 282 -16.57 2.16 4.87
C LEU A 282 -17.30 2.26 6.21
N ASP A 283 -18.60 2.56 6.18
CA ASP A 283 -19.41 2.71 7.39
C ASP A 283 -19.44 1.42 8.20
N ILE A 284 -19.72 0.28 7.54
CA ILE A 284 -19.73 -1.04 8.17
C ILE A 284 -18.35 -1.36 8.77
N THR A 285 -17.28 -1.09 8.02
CA THR A 285 -15.92 -1.42 8.47
C THR A 285 -15.48 -0.58 9.67
N LYS A 286 -15.85 0.71 9.72
CA LYS A 286 -15.57 1.59 10.85
C LYS A 286 -16.37 1.21 12.09
N LEU A 287 -17.68 0.98 11.92
CA LEU A 287 -18.60 0.74 13.03
C LEU A 287 -18.48 -0.68 13.61
N ARG A 288 -17.74 -1.60 12.98
CA ARG A 288 -17.65 -3.01 13.44
C ARG A 288 -17.21 -3.17 14.89
N SER A 289 -16.36 -2.26 15.37
CA SER A 289 -15.80 -2.22 16.73
C SER A 289 -16.52 -1.25 17.66
N ASP A 290 -17.53 -0.52 17.17
CA ASP A 290 -18.27 0.46 17.96
C ASP A 290 -19.17 -0.25 18.99
N PRO A 291 -19.08 0.07 20.29
CA PRO A 291 -19.94 -0.51 21.33
C PRO A 291 -21.44 -0.29 21.11
N HIS A 292 -21.82 0.80 20.43
CA HIS A 292 -23.19 1.19 20.14
C HIS A 292 -23.64 0.82 18.73
N LYS A 293 -22.89 -0.02 18.01
CA LYS A 293 -23.14 -0.34 16.61
C LYS A 293 -24.55 -0.84 16.27
N ALA A 294 -25.25 -1.43 17.25
CA ALA A 294 -26.62 -1.91 17.10
C ALA A 294 -27.60 -0.81 16.63
N GLN A 295 -27.38 0.46 17.02
CA GLN A 295 -28.24 1.57 16.59
C GLN A 295 -28.15 1.86 15.08
N TYR A 296 -27.03 1.49 14.44
CA TYR A 296 -26.79 1.72 13.02
C TYR A 296 -27.24 0.53 12.14
N ALA A 297 -27.63 -0.59 12.73
CA ALA A 297 -28.01 -1.80 12.03
C ALA A 297 -29.12 -1.58 11.01
N ALA A 298 -30.26 -1.04 11.44
CA ALA A 298 -31.43 -0.85 10.57
C ALA A 298 -31.17 0.17 9.44
N PRO A 299 -30.56 1.35 9.70
CA PRO A 299 -30.18 2.28 8.63
C PRO A 299 -29.19 1.68 7.61
N LEU A 300 -28.21 0.89 8.06
CA LEU A 300 -27.24 0.25 7.17
C LEU A 300 -27.89 -0.86 6.33
N ALA A 301 -28.77 -1.67 6.92
CA ALA A 301 -29.54 -2.68 6.19
C ALA A 301 -30.40 -2.03 5.09
N GLN A 302 -31.15 -0.98 5.42
CA GLN A 302 -31.98 -0.27 4.46
C GLN A 302 -31.18 0.27 3.28
N ARG A 303 -30.01 0.88 3.54
CA ARG A 303 -29.11 1.39 2.50
C ARG A 303 -28.54 0.26 1.64
N LEU A 304 -28.22 -0.89 2.23
CA LEU A 304 -27.74 -2.06 1.50
C LEU A 304 -28.82 -2.59 0.56
N ASP A 305 -30.04 -2.79 1.06
CA ASP A 305 -31.18 -3.29 0.29
C ASP A 305 -31.60 -2.32 -0.83
N GLU A 306 -31.49 -1.02 -0.60
CA GLU A 306 -31.72 -0.01 -1.64
C GLU A 306 -30.68 -0.13 -2.76
N VAL A 307 -29.39 -0.11 -2.43
CA VAL A 307 -28.32 -0.20 -3.42
C VAL A 307 -28.40 -1.52 -4.19
N ASP A 308 -28.63 -2.63 -3.50
CA ASP A 308 -28.76 -3.94 -4.12
C ASP A 308 -29.90 -3.98 -5.15
N ARG A 309 -31.11 -3.52 -4.76
CA ARG A 309 -32.26 -3.41 -5.67
C ARG A 309 -31.96 -2.56 -6.91
N LEU A 310 -31.26 -1.43 -6.75
CA LEU A 310 -30.90 -0.57 -7.87
C LEU A 310 -29.91 -1.25 -8.83
N ILE A 311 -28.96 -2.01 -8.29
CA ILE A 311 -28.01 -2.80 -9.10
C ILE A 311 -28.77 -3.90 -9.86
N GLU A 312 -29.67 -4.63 -9.20
CA GLU A 312 -30.47 -5.70 -9.80
C GLU A 312 -31.40 -5.20 -10.90
N ALA A 313 -32.06 -4.07 -10.65
CA ALA A 313 -32.92 -3.40 -11.64
C ALA A 313 -32.14 -2.75 -12.78
N ARG A 314 -30.79 -2.78 -12.75
CA ARG A 314 -29.90 -2.21 -13.77
C ARG A 314 -30.27 -0.76 -14.12
N VAL A 315 -30.55 0.06 -13.11
CA VAL A 315 -31.09 1.43 -13.26
C VAL A 315 -30.14 2.42 -13.93
N LEU A 316 -28.89 2.03 -14.16
CA LEU A 316 -27.89 2.86 -14.85
C LEU A 316 -28.41 3.28 -16.23
N THR A 317 -28.16 4.54 -16.60
CA THR A 317 -28.52 5.06 -17.92
C THR A 317 -27.81 4.28 -19.03
N SER A 318 -28.52 3.97 -20.11
CA SER A 318 -27.95 3.29 -21.28
C SER A 318 -27.00 4.21 -22.03
N TRP A 319 -25.90 3.62 -22.51
CA TRP A 319 -24.89 4.29 -23.34
C TRP A 319 -24.15 3.26 -24.18
N ASP A 320 -23.70 2.20 -23.52
CA ASP A 320 -23.15 0.98 -24.10
C ASP A 320 -23.65 -0.18 -23.22
N GLU A 321 -24.49 -1.05 -23.79
CA GLU A 321 -25.16 -2.11 -23.02
C GLU A 321 -24.18 -3.14 -22.45
N LYS A 322 -23.08 -3.42 -23.17
CA LYS A 322 -22.04 -4.33 -22.68
C LYS A 322 -21.34 -3.70 -21.48
N ARG A 323 -20.87 -2.45 -21.60
CA ARG A 323 -20.21 -1.71 -20.50
C ARG A 323 -21.12 -1.55 -19.29
N LYS A 324 -22.40 -1.24 -19.52
CA LYS A 324 -23.42 -1.15 -18.48
C LYS A 324 -23.60 -2.49 -17.76
N SER A 325 -23.74 -3.58 -18.50
CA SER A 325 -23.84 -4.93 -17.92
C SER A 325 -22.60 -5.28 -17.11
N ASN A 326 -21.40 -4.97 -17.61
CA ASN A 326 -20.15 -5.24 -16.91
C ASN A 326 -20.05 -4.44 -15.60
N CYS A 327 -20.44 -3.17 -15.63
CA CYS A 327 -20.55 -2.35 -14.42
C CYS A 327 -21.56 -2.94 -13.41
N CYS A 328 -22.75 -3.34 -13.85
CA CYS A 328 -23.74 -3.93 -12.92
C CYS A 328 -23.24 -5.27 -12.35
N ASN A 329 -22.70 -6.15 -13.18
CA ASN A 329 -22.19 -7.46 -12.76
C ASN A 329 -21.08 -7.33 -11.72
N GLU A 330 -20.14 -6.41 -11.95
CA GLU A 330 -19.09 -6.14 -10.98
C GLU A 330 -19.65 -5.56 -9.66
N MET A 331 -20.57 -4.60 -9.74
CA MET A 331 -21.15 -3.98 -8.53
C MET A 331 -22.00 -4.99 -7.73
N ARG A 332 -22.58 -6.01 -8.38
CA ARG A 332 -23.21 -7.14 -7.68
C ARG A 332 -22.21 -7.93 -6.86
N MET A 333 -21.00 -8.20 -7.36
CA MET A 333 -19.94 -8.87 -6.58
C MET A 333 -19.58 -8.08 -5.31
N PHE A 334 -19.45 -6.76 -5.43
CA PHE A 334 -19.23 -5.89 -4.26
C PHE A 334 -20.43 -5.88 -3.31
N SER A 335 -21.67 -5.89 -3.82
CA SER A 335 -22.89 -5.94 -3.01
C SER A 335 -22.96 -7.25 -2.22
N THR A 336 -22.75 -8.39 -2.87
CA THR A 336 -22.70 -9.72 -2.25
C THR A 336 -21.64 -9.78 -1.13
N ALA A 337 -20.41 -9.32 -1.39
CA ALA A 337 -19.38 -9.25 -0.36
C ALA A 337 -19.76 -8.28 0.78
N THR A 338 -20.43 -7.17 0.48
CA THR A 338 -20.92 -6.22 1.51
C THR A 338 -22.01 -6.85 2.38
N LYS A 339 -22.90 -7.67 1.83
CA LYS A 339 -23.89 -8.46 2.59
C LYS A 339 -23.20 -9.40 3.59
N ILE A 340 -22.15 -10.12 3.17
CA ILE A 340 -21.37 -10.99 4.06
C ILE A 340 -20.76 -10.17 5.22
N LEU A 341 -20.13 -9.03 4.90
CA LEU A 341 -19.57 -8.14 5.92
C LEU A 341 -20.64 -7.58 6.87
N PHE A 342 -21.82 -7.24 6.34
CA PHE A 342 -22.94 -6.76 7.14
C PHE A 342 -23.46 -7.84 8.10
N LEU A 343 -23.60 -9.09 7.64
CA LEU A 343 -23.99 -10.22 8.48
C LEU A 343 -22.98 -10.45 9.62
N LYS A 344 -21.67 -10.38 9.32
CA LYS A 344 -20.60 -10.43 10.33
C LYS A 344 -20.61 -9.22 11.27
N PHE A 345 -20.97 -8.05 10.77
CA PHE A 345 -21.12 -6.84 11.59
C PHE A 345 -22.23 -7.00 12.63
N MET A 346 -23.38 -7.54 12.20
CA MET A 346 -24.54 -7.83 13.05
C MET A 346 -24.28 -8.95 14.04
N ASN A 347 -23.62 -10.02 13.60
CA ASN A 347 -23.36 -11.21 14.39
C ASN A 347 -21.85 -11.54 14.40
N PRO A 348 -21.01 -10.83 15.17
CA PRO A 348 -19.55 -11.06 15.14
C PRO A 348 -19.12 -12.47 15.55
N GLN A 349 -19.98 -13.19 16.27
CA GLN A 349 -19.74 -14.53 16.76
C GLN A 349 -20.12 -15.62 15.75
N CYS A 350 -20.86 -15.28 14.68
CA CYS A 350 -21.21 -16.29 13.68
C CYS A 350 -19.94 -16.72 12.94
N GLY A 351 -19.85 -18.02 12.65
CA GLY A 351 -18.79 -18.60 11.83
C GLY A 351 -18.95 -18.19 10.36
N MET A 352 -18.13 -18.73 9.47
CA MET A 352 -18.42 -18.63 8.03
C MET A 352 -19.41 -19.71 7.57
N SER A 353 -19.55 -20.81 8.33
CA SER A 353 -20.56 -21.86 8.14
C SER A 353 -21.96 -21.50 8.67
N ASP A 354 -22.23 -20.22 8.97
CA ASP A 354 -23.57 -19.79 9.33
C ASP A 354 -24.46 -19.85 8.08
N PRO A 355 -25.67 -20.47 8.12
CA PRO A 355 -26.47 -20.69 6.92
C PRO A 355 -26.77 -19.43 6.11
N LEU A 356 -26.95 -18.27 6.77
CA LEU A 356 -27.20 -17.01 6.08
C LEU A 356 -25.96 -16.49 5.37
N ILE A 357 -24.77 -16.70 5.95
CA ILE A 357 -23.51 -16.33 5.30
C ILE A 357 -23.20 -17.30 4.17
N GLU A 358 -23.41 -18.59 4.39
CA GLU A 358 -23.18 -19.64 3.39
C GLU A 358 -24.05 -19.41 2.15
N GLU A 359 -25.33 -19.08 2.32
CA GLU A 359 -26.23 -18.74 1.20
C GLU A 359 -25.67 -17.60 0.34
N VAL A 360 -25.21 -16.51 0.97
CA VAL A 360 -24.66 -15.35 0.26
C VAL A 360 -23.29 -15.67 -0.36
N VAL A 361 -22.46 -16.50 0.28
CA VAL A 361 -21.19 -16.98 -0.26
C VAL A 361 -21.44 -17.82 -1.52
N GLN A 362 -22.42 -18.73 -1.49
CA GLN A 362 -22.81 -19.54 -2.64
C GLN A 362 -23.37 -18.70 -3.79
N GLU A 363 -24.14 -17.64 -3.48
CA GLU A 363 -24.57 -16.65 -4.48
C GLU A 363 -23.36 -16.00 -5.18
N GLY A 364 -22.38 -15.55 -4.40
CA GLY A 364 -21.14 -14.96 -4.91
C GLY A 364 -20.32 -15.94 -5.76
N LEU A 365 -20.20 -17.18 -5.31
CA LEU A 365 -19.51 -18.24 -6.03
C LEU A 365 -20.18 -18.57 -7.35
N GLN A 366 -21.51 -18.67 -7.39
CA GLN A 366 -22.24 -18.92 -8.62
C GLN A 366 -22.01 -17.80 -9.64
N ARG A 367 -21.90 -16.54 -9.20
CA ARG A 367 -21.55 -15.40 -10.07
C ARG A 367 -20.15 -15.52 -10.64
N ILE A 368 -19.18 -16.02 -9.87
CA ILE A 368 -17.81 -16.28 -10.34
C ILE A 368 -17.81 -17.39 -11.41
N ARG A 369 -18.58 -18.47 -11.19
CA ARG A 369 -18.67 -19.62 -12.11
C ARG A 369 -19.22 -19.25 -13.48
N VAL A 370 -20.23 -18.37 -13.53
CA VAL A 370 -20.86 -17.93 -14.79
C VAL A 370 -20.19 -16.68 -15.38
N TRP A 371 -19.08 -16.22 -14.81
CA TRP A 371 -18.38 -15.06 -15.33
C TRP A 371 -17.83 -15.36 -16.73
N SER A 372 -18.15 -14.51 -17.70
CA SER A 372 -17.75 -14.72 -19.09
C SER A 372 -16.22 -14.73 -19.22
N PRO A 373 -15.61 -15.72 -19.89
CA PRO A 373 -14.18 -15.71 -20.21
C PRO A 373 -13.75 -14.51 -21.06
N ASP A 374 -14.68 -13.94 -21.83
CA ASP A 374 -14.43 -12.75 -22.67
C ASP A 374 -14.48 -11.43 -21.88
N ASP A 375 -15.04 -11.46 -20.67
CA ASP A 375 -15.12 -10.28 -19.81
C ASP A 375 -13.94 -10.26 -18.85
N ARG A 376 -13.23 -9.13 -18.83
CA ARG A 376 -12.05 -8.93 -18.00
C ARG A 376 -12.36 -9.19 -16.52
N PHE A 377 -11.49 -9.95 -15.87
CA PHE A 377 -11.50 -10.21 -14.43
C PHE A 377 -10.17 -9.73 -13.83
N ASP A 378 -10.19 -8.55 -13.19
CA ASP A 378 -8.97 -7.79 -12.87
C ASP A 378 -8.83 -7.44 -11.37
N GLN A 379 -7.88 -6.55 -11.05
CA GLN A 379 -7.50 -6.25 -9.67
C GLN A 379 -8.62 -5.64 -8.83
N PHE A 380 -9.67 -5.10 -9.45
CA PHE A 380 -10.80 -4.55 -8.70
C PHE A 380 -11.59 -5.65 -7.97
N PHE A 381 -11.49 -6.91 -8.40
CA PHE A 381 -12.15 -8.05 -7.78
C PHE A 381 -11.41 -8.63 -6.55
N CYS A 382 -10.18 -8.20 -6.26
CA CYS A 382 -9.42 -8.72 -5.11
C CYS A 382 -10.17 -8.63 -3.78
N TRP A 383 -10.84 -7.50 -3.52
CA TRP A 383 -11.60 -7.29 -2.28
C TRP A 383 -12.84 -8.19 -2.16
N PRO A 384 -13.78 -8.25 -3.14
CA PRO A 384 -14.92 -9.14 -3.01
C PRO A 384 -14.51 -10.61 -2.97
N LEU A 385 -13.45 -11.02 -3.68
CA LEU A 385 -12.95 -12.39 -3.63
C LEU A 385 -12.34 -12.75 -2.28
N LEU A 386 -11.67 -11.81 -1.61
CA LEU A 386 -11.21 -12.03 -0.23
C LEU A 386 -12.40 -12.31 0.69
N VAL A 387 -13.45 -11.49 0.62
CA VAL A 387 -14.61 -11.61 1.52
C VAL A 387 -15.39 -12.90 1.26
N ILE A 388 -15.68 -13.22 -0.01
CA ILE A 388 -16.38 -14.44 -0.40
C ILE A 388 -15.51 -15.67 -0.11
N GLY A 389 -14.23 -15.60 -0.46
CA GLY A 389 -13.26 -16.68 -0.30
C GLY A 389 -13.10 -17.16 1.13
N CYS A 390 -13.24 -16.27 2.11
CA CYS A 390 -13.20 -16.62 3.53
C CYS A 390 -14.28 -17.64 3.93
N GLY A 391 -15.35 -17.82 3.16
CA GLY A 391 -16.42 -18.78 3.45
C GLY A 391 -16.42 -20.04 2.59
N LEU A 392 -15.39 -20.25 1.76
CA LEU A 392 -15.29 -21.44 0.92
C LEU A 392 -14.70 -22.62 1.69
N GLN A 393 -15.32 -23.79 1.53
CA GLN A 393 -14.91 -25.04 2.19
C GLN A 393 -14.62 -26.17 1.19
N ALA A 394 -15.37 -26.23 0.08
CA ALA A 394 -15.19 -27.27 -0.93
C ALA A 394 -13.91 -27.05 -1.74
N ALA A 395 -13.16 -28.13 -1.96
CA ALA A 395 -11.87 -28.09 -2.65
C ALA A 395 -11.98 -27.50 -4.08
N ASP A 396 -13.03 -27.86 -4.81
CA ASP A 396 -13.27 -27.36 -6.18
C ASP A 396 -13.53 -25.85 -6.21
N ASP A 397 -14.21 -25.32 -5.19
CA ASP A 397 -14.52 -23.90 -5.07
C ASP A 397 -13.30 -23.07 -4.69
N ILE A 398 -12.49 -23.61 -3.78
CA ILE A 398 -11.18 -23.05 -3.43
C ILE A 398 -10.28 -23.00 -4.66
N GLU A 399 -10.24 -24.06 -5.47
CA GLU A 399 -9.41 -24.12 -6.67
C GLU A 399 -9.89 -23.16 -7.77
N LEU A 400 -11.22 -23.02 -7.93
CA LEU A 400 -11.80 -21.99 -8.80
C LEU A 400 -11.33 -20.58 -8.39
N LEU A 401 -11.35 -20.27 -7.09
CA LEU A 401 -10.94 -18.96 -6.60
C LEU A 401 -9.43 -18.73 -6.76
N ARG A 402 -8.60 -19.75 -6.54
CA ARG A 402 -7.14 -19.71 -6.83
C ARG A 402 -6.89 -19.37 -8.29
N THR A 403 -7.57 -20.08 -9.20
CA THR A 403 -7.47 -19.84 -10.65
C THR A 403 -7.83 -18.40 -10.99
N LYS A 404 -8.89 -17.85 -10.39
CA LYS A 404 -9.30 -16.47 -10.61
C LYS A 404 -8.31 -15.44 -10.05
N LEU A 405 -7.68 -15.71 -8.91
CA LEU A 405 -6.62 -14.84 -8.38
C LEU A 405 -5.34 -14.89 -9.23
N ASP A 406 -5.02 -16.05 -9.81
CA ASP A 406 -3.92 -16.18 -10.77
C ASP A 406 -4.24 -15.45 -12.09
N GLU A 407 -5.48 -15.51 -12.58
CA GLU A 407 -5.94 -14.73 -13.75
C GLU A 407 -5.76 -13.21 -13.51
N ILE A 408 -6.13 -12.71 -12.32
CA ILE A 408 -5.89 -11.30 -11.95
C ILE A 408 -4.39 -10.99 -11.95
N TRP A 409 -3.58 -11.86 -11.34
CA TRP A 409 -2.13 -11.68 -11.33
C TRP A 409 -1.56 -11.65 -12.75
N ASP A 410 -2.04 -12.52 -13.63
CA ASP A 410 -1.55 -12.64 -14.99
C ASP A 410 -1.89 -11.46 -15.89
N THR A 411 -3.05 -10.85 -15.64
CA THR A 411 -3.53 -9.71 -16.43
C THR A 411 -3.09 -8.36 -15.90
N THR A 412 -2.82 -8.22 -14.60
CA THR A 412 -2.62 -6.90 -13.95
C THR A 412 -1.30 -6.76 -13.20
N ARG A 413 -0.67 -7.90 -12.86
CA ARG A 413 0.51 -7.97 -11.98
C ARG A 413 0.32 -7.23 -10.65
N CYS A 414 -0.93 -7.06 -10.21
CA CYS A 414 -1.25 -6.36 -8.97
C CYS A 414 -0.89 -7.23 -7.76
N GLY A 415 -0.07 -6.69 -6.85
CA GLY A 415 0.33 -7.37 -5.61
C GLY A 415 -0.84 -7.76 -4.71
N ASP A 416 -1.99 -7.07 -4.80
CA ASP A 416 -3.19 -7.43 -4.03
C ASP A 416 -3.67 -8.85 -4.32
N ALA A 417 -3.56 -9.33 -5.57
CA ALA A 417 -3.98 -10.69 -5.92
C ALA A 417 -3.18 -11.75 -5.14
N ARG A 418 -1.85 -11.55 -5.02
CA ARG A 418 -0.97 -12.44 -4.26
C ARG A 418 -1.23 -12.35 -2.77
N ARG A 419 -1.46 -11.15 -2.23
CA ARG A 419 -1.81 -10.97 -0.81
C ARG A 419 -3.15 -11.58 -0.45
N VAL A 420 -4.17 -11.40 -1.28
CA VAL A 420 -5.48 -12.03 -1.09
C VAL A 420 -5.34 -13.54 -1.11
N ARG A 421 -4.64 -14.09 -2.10
CA ARG A 421 -4.37 -15.54 -2.16
C ARG A 421 -3.68 -16.03 -0.88
N ALA A 422 -2.56 -15.41 -0.50
CA ALA A 422 -1.84 -15.80 0.71
C ALA A 422 -2.70 -15.72 1.98
N THR A 423 -3.56 -14.70 2.08
CA THR A 423 -4.51 -14.55 3.20
C THR A 423 -5.52 -15.70 3.22
N LEU A 424 -6.11 -16.02 2.07
CA LEU A 424 -7.10 -17.08 1.95
C LEU A 424 -6.53 -18.48 2.17
N GLU A 425 -5.32 -18.77 1.68
CA GLU A 425 -4.63 -20.04 1.98
C GLU A 425 -4.46 -20.24 3.49
N SER A 426 -4.16 -19.17 4.23
CA SER A 426 -4.09 -19.23 5.69
C SER A 426 -5.47 -19.44 6.34
N VAL A 427 -6.55 -18.98 5.73
CA VAL A 427 -7.92 -19.18 6.25
C VAL A 427 -8.33 -20.64 6.03
N TRP A 428 -8.19 -21.15 4.81
CA TRP A 428 -8.58 -22.53 4.45
C TRP A 428 -7.76 -23.59 5.17
N ALA A 429 -6.48 -23.34 5.44
CA ALA A 429 -5.64 -24.25 6.21
C ALA A 429 -6.09 -24.40 7.68
N GLN A 430 -6.71 -23.38 8.28
CA GLN A 430 -7.19 -23.44 9.67
C GLN A 430 -8.46 -24.28 9.83
N GLU A 431 -9.26 -24.44 8.79
CA GLU A 431 -10.52 -25.20 8.83
C GLU A 431 -10.32 -26.71 8.59
N GLN A 432 -9.19 -27.12 8.00
CA GLN A 432 -8.91 -28.53 7.65
C GLN A 432 -8.21 -29.34 8.75
N ASP A 433 -7.94 -28.78 9.93
CA ASP A 433 -7.25 -29.46 11.04
C ASP A 433 -8.23 -30.30 11.91
N PRO A 434 -8.14 -31.66 11.93
CA PRO A 434 -9.17 -32.55 12.48
C PRO A 434 -9.31 -32.55 14.02
N ILE A 435 -8.52 -31.75 14.74
CA ILE A 435 -8.61 -31.63 16.23
C ILE A 435 -9.90 -30.91 16.67
N TYR A 436 -10.67 -30.32 15.75
CA TYR A 436 -11.90 -29.57 16.05
C TYR A 436 -13.22 -30.31 15.78
N GLY A 437 -13.16 -31.56 15.32
CA GLY A 437 -14.33 -32.43 15.23
C GLY A 437 -14.60 -33.10 16.57
N ASP A 438 -15.70 -32.72 17.23
CA ASP A 438 -16.31 -33.39 18.39
C ASP A 438 -15.82 -32.99 19.80
N SER A 439 -16.28 -31.82 20.27
CA SER A 439 -16.69 -31.64 21.67
C SER A 439 -17.48 -30.34 21.84
N THR A 440 -18.80 -30.46 21.92
CA THR A 440 -19.65 -29.39 22.44
C THR A 440 -19.36 -29.16 23.92
N THR A 441 -19.26 -27.86 24.27
CA THR A 441 -19.51 -27.22 25.58
C THR A 441 -18.36 -26.67 26.44
N GLU A 442 -17.06 -26.87 26.18
CA GLU A 442 -16.05 -26.24 27.11
C GLU A 442 -14.69 -25.76 26.53
N LEU A 443 -14.51 -25.71 25.20
CA LEU A 443 -13.18 -25.45 24.60
C LEU A 443 -13.08 -24.26 23.62
N ARG A 444 -13.87 -23.19 23.80
CA ARG A 444 -13.80 -21.97 22.95
C ARG A 444 -12.76 -20.92 23.38
N ARG A 445 -11.57 -21.33 23.83
CA ARG A 445 -10.42 -20.43 24.13
C ARG A 445 -9.08 -20.97 23.62
N ARG A 446 -8.94 -21.23 22.31
CA ARG A 446 -7.64 -21.46 21.66
C ARG A 446 -7.50 -20.64 20.37
N LYS A 447 -6.32 -20.03 20.20
CA LYS A 447 -5.96 -19.05 19.15
C LYS A 447 -5.35 -19.77 17.94
N PRO A 448 -5.53 -19.27 16.70
CA PRO A 448 -5.00 -19.93 15.50
C PRO A 448 -3.47 -19.89 15.44
N ALA A 449 -2.90 -20.99 14.96
CA ALA A 449 -1.47 -21.25 14.84
C ALA A 449 -0.84 -20.52 13.64
N THR A 450 0.30 -19.87 13.85
CA THR A 450 1.23 -19.43 12.79
C THR A 450 2.00 -20.64 12.25
N TYR A 451 1.62 -21.17 11.09
CA TYR A 451 2.46 -22.09 10.33
C TYR A 451 3.26 -21.30 9.28
N LEU A 452 4.58 -21.27 9.45
CA LEU A 452 5.56 -20.88 8.45
C LEU A 452 5.52 -21.91 7.31
N LEU A 453 4.90 -21.59 6.19
CA LEU A 453 5.11 -22.33 4.94
C LEU A 453 6.57 -22.11 4.48
N ARG A 454 7.33 -23.20 4.39
CA ARG A 454 8.65 -23.25 3.79
C ARG A 454 8.60 -22.68 2.37
N MET A 455 9.40 -21.65 2.11
CA MET A 455 9.67 -21.17 0.75
C MET A 455 10.66 -22.10 0.02
N ASP A 456 10.47 -22.20 -1.29
CA ASP A 456 11.31 -22.87 -2.30
C ASP A 456 12.80 -22.45 -2.18
N PRO A 457 13.78 -23.37 -2.26
CA PRO A 457 15.21 -23.07 -2.13
C PRO A 457 15.82 -22.12 -3.17
N ARG A 458 15.08 -21.69 -4.19
CA ARG A 458 15.62 -20.90 -5.32
C ARG A 458 15.70 -19.37 -5.09
N TYR A 459 15.35 -18.87 -3.91
CA TYR A 459 15.38 -17.44 -3.58
C TYR A 459 16.28 -17.09 -2.38
N GLN A 460 17.50 -17.65 -2.32
CA GLN A 460 18.41 -17.48 -1.17
C GLN A 460 19.47 -16.36 -1.24
N ASP A 461 19.58 -15.60 -2.32
CA ASP A 461 20.58 -14.53 -2.38
C ASP A 461 19.92 -13.18 -2.66
N PHE A 462 19.69 -12.40 -1.59
CA PHE A 462 19.82 -10.92 -1.58
C PHE A 462 19.66 -10.43 -0.13
N ARG A 463 20.72 -10.58 0.67
CA ARG A 463 20.89 -9.84 1.93
C ARG A 463 21.58 -8.52 1.62
N SER A 464 20.88 -7.40 1.85
CA SER A 464 21.38 -6.17 2.51
C SER A 464 20.62 -4.94 2.00
N GLY A 465 19.99 -4.17 2.90
CA GLY A 465 19.41 -2.87 2.56
C GLY A 465 18.36 -2.40 3.56
N ARG A 466 18.81 -1.66 4.57
CA ARG A 466 18.03 -1.06 5.68
C ARG A 466 16.94 -0.09 5.21
N LEU A 467 15.87 0.04 6.02
CA LEU A 467 15.27 1.28 6.59
C LEU A 467 13.89 0.90 7.18
N GLY A 468 13.62 0.90 8.49
CA GLY A 468 14.11 1.78 9.54
C GLY A 468 13.25 3.04 9.64
N MET A 469 12.01 2.90 10.13
CA MET A 469 11.21 3.87 10.93
C MET A 469 9.70 3.63 10.74
N ALA A 470 9.03 3.20 11.82
CA ALA A 470 7.64 3.51 12.16
C ALA A 470 7.34 2.88 13.54
N TYR A 471 7.28 3.69 14.60
CA TYR A 471 6.53 3.31 15.80
C TYR A 471 5.87 4.55 16.42
N ILE A 472 4.57 4.40 16.66
CA ILE A 472 3.69 4.82 17.78
C ILE A 472 2.29 4.96 17.17
N VAL A 473 1.17 4.38 17.62
CA VAL A 473 0.79 3.45 18.70
C VAL A 473 -0.55 2.86 18.24
N SER A 474 -0.77 1.55 18.36
CA SER A 474 -2.14 1.00 18.40
C SER A 474 -2.26 0.08 19.60
N THR A 475 -2.77 0.63 20.70
CA THR A 475 -3.25 -0.13 21.85
C THR A 475 -4.64 -0.68 21.53
N SER A 476 -4.75 -1.99 21.29
CA SER A 476 -5.80 -2.88 21.84
C SER A 476 -5.85 -4.22 21.09
N ARG A 477 -5.11 -5.23 21.56
CA ARG A 477 -5.46 -6.65 21.41
C ARG A 477 -4.90 -7.45 22.59
N THR A 478 -5.76 -8.25 23.19
CA THR A 478 -5.51 -9.09 24.36
C THR A 478 -4.51 -10.22 24.05
N ALA A 479 -3.29 -10.04 24.59
CA ALA A 479 -2.29 -11.04 24.98
C ALA A 479 -2.43 -12.45 24.37
N SER A 480 -1.83 -12.71 23.19
CA SER A 480 -1.18 -14.04 22.99
C SER A 480 -0.17 -14.14 24.13
N SER A 481 -0.11 -15.26 24.87
CA SER A 481 0.64 -15.39 26.12
C SER A 481 1.98 -14.64 26.08
N LYS A 482 1.94 -13.36 26.47
CA LYS A 482 3.13 -12.57 26.71
C LYS A 482 3.61 -13.20 28.00
N LYS A 483 4.61 -14.07 27.91
CA LYS A 483 5.38 -14.36 29.10
C LYS A 483 6.15 -13.07 29.38
N SER A 484 5.52 -12.19 30.16
CA SER A 484 6.16 -11.02 30.72
C SER A 484 7.04 -11.55 31.84
N GLU A 485 8.29 -11.83 31.50
CA GLU A 485 9.30 -12.23 32.47
C GLU A 485 10.20 -11.02 32.65
N GLY A 486 10.02 -10.33 33.77
CA GLY A 486 10.82 -9.17 34.14
C GLY A 486 11.83 -9.55 35.22
N PRO A 487 13.01 -8.91 35.27
CA PRO A 487 13.92 -9.07 36.38
C PRO A 487 13.25 -8.64 37.70
N ARG A 488 13.52 -9.36 38.79
CA ARG A 488 13.10 -8.94 40.14
C ARG A 488 13.77 -7.59 40.48
N GLY A 489 13.11 -6.74 41.26
CA GLY A 489 13.62 -5.43 41.69
C GLY A 489 12.85 -4.25 41.08
N ILE A 490 13.46 -3.07 41.05
CA ILE A 490 12.78 -1.80 40.68
C ILE A 490 12.16 -1.83 39.27
N GLY A 491 12.74 -2.59 38.32
CA GLY A 491 12.14 -2.79 37.00
C GLY A 491 10.75 -3.44 37.06
N ALA A 492 10.52 -4.38 37.99
CA ALA A 492 9.20 -4.96 38.23
C ALA A 492 8.24 -3.95 38.88
N THR A 493 8.74 -3.11 39.80
CA THR A 493 7.98 -2.01 40.41
C THR A 493 7.48 -1.03 39.33
N TYR A 494 8.36 -0.61 38.41
CA TYR A 494 7.97 0.27 37.29
C TYR A 494 7.00 -0.41 36.32
N SER A 495 7.17 -1.70 36.03
CA SER A 495 6.20 -2.44 35.23
C SER A 495 4.81 -2.44 35.84
N GLN A 496 4.71 -2.65 37.16
CA GLN A 496 3.43 -2.62 37.88
C GLN A 496 2.84 -1.21 37.94
N GLN A 497 3.68 -0.19 38.21
CA GLN A 497 3.24 1.20 38.35
C GLN A 497 2.77 1.83 37.02
N PHE A 498 3.46 1.54 35.91
CA PHE A 498 3.23 2.19 34.62
C PHE A 498 2.53 1.30 33.58
N GLY A 499 2.23 0.03 33.93
CA GLY A 499 1.44 -0.87 33.08
C GLY A 499 2.16 -1.38 31.83
N TYR A 500 3.50 -1.47 31.84
CA TYR A 500 4.31 -2.05 30.77
C TYR A 500 5.09 -3.28 31.23
N ALA A 501 5.62 -4.08 30.31
CA ALA A 501 6.48 -5.22 30.62
C ALA A 501 7.94 -4.90 30.30
N GLN A 502 8.88 -5.22 31.20
CA GLN A 502 10.32 -5.01 30.96
C GLN A 502 10.82 -5.72 29.68
N ALA A 503 10.29 -6.91 29.43
CA ALA A 503 10.63 -7.72 28.27
C ALA A 503 9.41 -8.52 27.80
N VAL A 504 9.34 -8.77 26.49
CA VAL A 504 8.34 -9.65 25.88
C VAL A 504 9.00 -10.53 24.84
N ARG A 505 8.76 -11.84 24.93
CA ARG A 505 9.10 -12.79 23.87
C ARG A 505 7.97 -12.92 22.86
N CYS A 506 8.28 -12.66 21.60
CA CYS A 506 7.42 -12.76 20.42
C CYS A 506 8.01 -13.79 19.45
N GLY A 507 7.71 -15.08 19.66
CA GLY A 507 8.33 -16.16 18.88
C GLY A 507 9.85 -16.24 19.13
N ASN A 508 10.64 -16.08 18.07
CA ASN A 508 12.11 -16.08 18.11
C ASN A 508 12.69 -14.67 18.35
N ILE A 509 11.88 -13.69 18.72
CA ILE A 509 12.34 -12.33 19.01
C ILE A 509 12.02 -11.98 20.45
N ILE A 510 12.99 -11.41 21.16
CA ILE A 510 12.80 -10.77 22.47
C ILE A 510 12.86 -9.25 22.25
N LYS A 511 11.82 -8.55 22.71
CA LYS A 511 11.77 -7.08 22.73
C LYS A 511 11.85 -6.60 24.17
N LEU A 512 12.77 -5.66 24.43
CA LEU A 512 12.84 -4.98 25.73
C LEU A 512 12.13 -3.63 25.66
N SER A 513 11.55 -3.22 26.78
CA SER A 513 11.27 -1.81 27.04
C SER A 513 12.57 -1.04 27.26
N GLY A 514 12.50 0.29 27.19
CA GLY A 514 13.65 1.17 27.38
C GLY A 514 14.38 0.89 28.70
N GLN A 515 15.68 0.61 28.61
CA GLN A 515 16.56 0.39 29.75
C GLN A 515 17.43 1.61 29.98
N ALA A 516 17.25 2.26 31.13
CA ALA A 516 17.99 3.43 31.58
C ALA A 516 18.98 3.05 32.69
N GLY A 517 19.85 4.00 33.04
CA GLY A 517 20.96 3.80 33.97
C GLY A 517 20.59 3.81 35.45
N TRP A 518 19.40 3.31 35.79
CA TRP A 518 18.94 3.20 37.18
C TRP A 518 19.51 1.95 37.86
N ASP A 519 19.83 2.06 39.15
CA ASP A 519 20.31 0.95 39.98
C ASP A 519 19.16 0.14 40.61
N GLY A 520 19.47 -0.82 41.48
CA GLY A 520 18.47 -1.68 42.13
C GLY A 520 17.44 -0.94 43.01
N GLU A 521 17.73 0.30 43.39
CA GLU A 521 16.89 1.18 44.20
C GLU A 521 16.17 2.26 43.35
N GLY A 522 16.49 2.34 42.06
CA GLY A 522 15.94 3.33 41.13
C GLY A 522 16.73 4.64 41.09
N ASN A 523 17.90 4.70 41.72
CA ASN A 523 18.76 5.88 41.66
C ASN A 523 19.52 5.92 40.34
N VAL A 524 19.79 7.12 39.84
CA VAL A 524 20.53 7.34 38.59
C VAL A 524 21.82 8.10 38.90
N SER A 525 22.96 7.56 38.44
CA SER A 525 24.27 8.22 38.61
C SER A 525 24.31 9.56 37.88
N THR A 526 25.00 10.56 38.43
CA THR A 526 25.27 11.82 37.70
C THR A 526 26.37 11.69 36.65
N ASP A 527 27.14 10.60 36.66
CA ASP A 527 28.17 10.31 35.66
C ASP A 527 27.54 9.61 34.42
N PRO A 528 27.60 10.24 33.23
CA PRO A 528 27.12 9.64 31.99
C PRO A 528 27.71 8.27 31.68
N SER A 529 29.00 8.06 31.98
CA SER A 529 29.66 6.78 31.68
C SER A 529 29.13 5.66 32.58
N ALA A 530 28.94 5.95 33.87
CA ALA A 530 28.30 5.02 34.81
C ALA A 530 26.85 4.70 34.39
N GLN A 531 26.08 5.71 33.92
CA GLN A 531 24.73 5.47 33.41
C GLN A 531 24.73 4.57 32.17
N ILE A 532 25.65 4.77 31.22
CA ILE A 532 25.78 3.92 30.02
C ILE A 532 26.02 2.47 30.45
N GLN A 533 27.00 2.23 31.31
CA GLN A 533 27.29 0.87 31.79
C GLN A 533 26.08 0.27 32.52
N GLN A 534 25.42 1.02 33.40
CA GLN A 534 24.26 0.54 34.13
C GLN A 534 23.07 0.20 33.21
N SER A 535 22.83 1.01 32.17
CA SER A 535 21.82 0.72 31.15
C SER A 535 22.14 -0.58 30.40
N LEU A 536 23.41 -0.81 30.06
CA LEU A 536 23.84 -2.03 29.39
C LEU A 536 23.68 -3.29 30.28
N ASP A 537 23.95 -3.14 31.57
CA ASP A 537 23.74 -4.22 32.55
C ASP A 537 22.26 -4.52 32.75
N ASN A 538 21.40 -3.49 32.71
CA ASN A 538 19.96 -3.64 32.81
C ASN A 538 19.38 -4.37 31.59
N VAL A 539 19.90 -4.10 30.39
CA VAL A 539 19.60 -4.87 29.17
C VAL A 539 19.95 -6.35 29.36
N GLU A 540 21.17 -6.66 29.81
CA GLU A 540 21.62 -8.04 30.01
C GLU A 540 20.73 -8.78 31.04
N LYS A 541 20.38 -8.12 32.15
CA LYS A 541 19.45 -8.65 33.16
C LYS A 541 18.06 -8.93 32.58
N ALA A 542 17.54 -8.01 31.77
CA ALA A 542 16.23 -8.14 31.17
C ALA A 542 16.17 -9.26 30.10
N LEU A 543 17.23 -9.43 29.30
CA LEU A 543 17.35 -10.57 28.37
C LEU A 543 17.37 -11.91 29.12
N LYS A 544 18.24 -12.03 30.13
CA LYS A 544 18.37 -13.26 30.93
C LYS A 544 17.15 -13.60 31.76
N ALA A 545 16.33 -12.61 32.11
CA ALA A 545 15.06 -12.84 32.79
C ALA A 545 14.05 -13.59 31.91
N VAL A 546 14.13 -13.41 30.58
CA VAL A 546 13.27 -14.10 29.59
C VAL A 546 13.84 -15.46 29.19
N ASP A 547 15.16 -15.55 29.02
CA ASP A 547 15.84 -16.79 28.70
C ASP A 547 17.29 -16.72 29.20
N PRO A 548 17.69 -17.55 30.18
CA PRO A 548 19.03 -17.51 30.76
C PRO A 548 20.17 -17.73 29.75
N LYS A 549 19.87 -18.25 28.56
CA LYS A 549 20.84 -18.48 27.48
C LYS A 549 21.02 -17.29 26.55
N ILE A 550 20.19 -16.25 26.70
CA ILE A 550 20.21 -15.06 25.85
C ILE A 550 20.95 -13.92 26.55
N GLY A 551 21.77 -13.22 25.78
CA GLY A 551 22.66 -12.14 26.20
C GLY A 551 23.00 -11.23 25.01
N TRP A 552 23.95 -10.31 25.19
CA TRP A 552 24.35 -9.34 24.18
C TRP A 552 24.68 -9.91 22.79
N GLU A 553 25.24 -11.11 22.70
CA GLU A 553 25.56 -11.77 21.42
C GLU A 553 24.34 -12.12 20.56
N HIS A 554 23.15 -12.10 21.18
CA HIS A 554 21.88 -12.37 20.52
C HIS A 554 21.16 -11.06 20.11
N VAL A 555 21.68 -9.90 20.52
CA VAL A 555 21.08 -8.60 20.19
C VAL A 555 21.28 -8.30 18.71
N VAL A 556 20.17 -8.08 17.99
CA VAL A 556 20.17 -7.80 16.55
C VAL A 556 19.95 -6.33 16.24
N GLN A 557 19.31 -5.58 17.14
CA GLN A 557 19.03 -4.15 16.98
C GLN A 557 19.12 -3.41 18.30
N VAL A 558 19.76 -2.24 18.25
CA VAL A 558 19.79 -1.26 19.34
C VAL A 558 19.26 0.07 18.83
N ARG A 559 18.35 0.69 19.58
CA ARG A 559 18.02 2.11 19.48
C ARG A 559 18.42 2.78 20.78
N SER A 560 19.18 3.87 20.70
CA SER A 560 19.60 4.62 21.88
C SER A 560 19.14 6.06 21.81
N TYR A 561 18.61 6.54 22.94
CA TYR A 561 18.09 7.90 23.10
C TYR A 561 18.99 8.64 24.07
N HIS A 562 19.49 9.81 23.67
CA HIS A 562 20.52 10.56 24.37
C HIS A 562 20.04 11.98 24.65
N ILE A 563 20.34 12.53 25.83
CA ILE A 563 20.12 13.96 26.11
C ILE A 563 21.19 14.81 25.42
N ASN A 564 22.46 14.39 25.54
CA ASN A 564 23.59 14.98 24.82
C ASN A 564 24.34 13.87 24.07
N LEU A 565 24.21 13.83 22.74
CA LEU A 565 24.86 12.82 21.90
C LEU A 565 26.39 12.93 21.98
N ASP A 566 26.94 14.13 22.06
CA ASP A 566 28.39 14.36 22.05
C ASP A 566 29.08 13.71 23.26
N GLU A 567 28.39 13.67 24.40
CA GLU A 567 28.90 13.08 25.64
C GLU A 567 28.76 11.55 25.70
N THR A 568 27.80 10.97 24.98
CA THR A 568 27.34 9.59 25.26
C THR A 568 27.40 8.65 24.07
N ALA A 569 27.41 9.15 22.83
CA ALA A 569 27.40 8.30 21.63
C ALA A 569 28.75 7.59 21.42
N MET A 570 29.88 8.29 21.56
CA MET A 570 31.20 7.68 21.37
C MET A 570 31.52 6.62 22.44
N PRO A 571 31.35 6.88 23.76
CA PRO A 571 31.60 5.87 24.79
C PRO A 571 30.79 4.59 24.57
N MET A 572 29.52 4.71 24.16
CA MET A 572 28.67 3.55 23.86
C MET A 572 29.27 2.63 22.78
N THR A 573 29.91 3.17 21.75
CA THR A 573 30.53 2.34 20.69
C THR A 573 31.67 1.48 21.22
N GLU A 574 32.39 1.94 22.24
CA GLU A 574 33.45 1.18 22.89
C GLU A 574 32.88 -0.01 23.66
N HIS A 575 31.73 0.17 24.31
CA HIS A 575 31.03 -0.92 24.98
C HIS A 575 30.50 -1.95 23.99
N PHE A 576 29.96 -1.55 22.83
CA PHE A 576 29.52 -2.52 21.82
C PHE A 576 30.67 -3.39 21.30
N LYS A 577 31.85 -2.81 21.08
CA LYS A 577 33.03 -3.59 20.67
C LYS A 577 33.45 -4.62 21.72
N LYS A 578 33.29 -4.30 23.00
CA LYS A 578 33.59 -5.21 24.13
C LYS A 578 32.53 -6.30 24.29
N LEU A 579 31.26 -5.94 24.23
CA LEU A 579 30.13 -6.84 24.47
C LEU A 579 29.87 -7.78 23.28
N MET A 580 30.14 -7.34 22.05
CA MET A 580 29.80 -8.05 20.82
C MET A 580 30.98 -8.12 19.85
N PRO A 581 32.08 -8.80 20.23
CA PRO A 581 33.32 -8.82 19.44
C PRO A 581 33.19 -9.56 18.09
N LYS A 582 32.14 -10.39 17.92
CA LYS A 582 31.89 -11.19 16.70
C LYS A 582 31.03 -10.48 15.65
N GLY A 583 30.65 -9.22 15.91
CA GLY A 583 29.77 -8.43 15.05
C GLY A 583 28.69 -7.72 15.87
N GLY A 584 28.52 -6.43 15.66
CA GLY A 584 27.54 -5.60 16.38
C GLY A 584 26.14 -5.62 15.75
N PRO A 585 25.13 -5.15 16.50
CA PRO A 585 23.75 -5.07 16.05
C PRO A 585 23.59 -3.95 15.02
N VAL A 586 22.45 -3.91 14.32
CA VAL A 586 22.08 -2.66 13.65
C VAL A 586 21.80 -1.62 14.73
N TRP A 587 22.41 -0.44 14.60
CA TRP A 587 22.33 0.61 15.61
C TRP A 587 21.95 1.94 14.97
N ILE A 588 21.04 2.65 15.65
CA ILE A 588 20.72 4.06 15.41
C ILE A 588 20.62 4.76 16.77
N CYS A 589 21.11 6.00 16.83
CA CYS A 589 21.05 6.83 18.01
C CYS A 589 20.31 8.13 17.69
N PHE A 590 19.60 8.68 18.67
CA PHE A 590 18.85 9.93 18.57
C PHE A 590 19.19 10.85 19.75
N GLN A 591 19.34 12.15 19.48
CA GLN A 591 19.24 13.14 20.54
C GLN A 591 17.77 13.45 20.81
N VAL A 592 17.36 13.40 22.07
CA VAL A 592 15.99 13.69 22.51
C VAL A 592 16.00 14.80 23.56
N PRO A 593 14.95 15.63 23.64
CA PRO A 593 14.94 16.76 24.56
C PRO A 593 14.79 16.34 26.04
N LYS A 594 14.27 15.13 26.31
CA LYS A 594 14.03 14.63 27.67
C LYS A 594 13.80 13.12 27.71
N LEU A 595 14.17 12.49 28.83
CA LEU A 595 13.83 11.10 29.20
C LEU A 595 12.92 11.08 30.43
N LEU A 596 12.19 9.98 30.65
CA LEU A 596 11.13 9.91 31.66
C LEU A 596 11.66 10.09 33.10
N ILE A 597 12.77 9.43 33.43
CA ILE A 597 13.37 9.48 34.77
C ILE A 597 14.32 10.70 34.84
N PRO A 598 14.07 11.68 35.74
CA PRO A 598 14.95 12.84 35.91
C PRO A 598 16.41 12.45 36.16
N GLY A 599 17.34 13.16 35.54
CA GLY A 599 18.78 12.89 35.65
C GLY A 599 19.30 11.80 34.70
N THR A 600 18.41 11.06 34.02
CA THR A 600 18.81 10.08 33.01
C THR A 600 19.31 10.77 31.75
N VAL A 601 20.50 10.41 31.29
CA VAL A 601 21.09 10.96 30.06
C VAL A 601 21.00 9.99 28.87
N ILE A 602 20.66 8.72 29.14
CA ILE A 602 20.58 7.68 28.11
C ILE A 602 19.54 6.59 28.41
N GLU A 603 18.84 6.13 27.37
CA GLU A 603 17.88 5.02 27.43
C GLU A 603 18.01 4.11 26.19
N LEU A 604 17.98 2.78 26.40
CA LEU A 604 18.23 1.77 25.37
C LEU A 604 16.99 0.92 25.07
N GLU A 605 16.58 0.87 23.81
CA GLU A 605 15.57 -0.05 23.30
C GLU A 605 16.27 -1.16 22.50
N ILE A 606 15.96 -2.42 22.84
CA ILE A 606 16.70 -3.59 22.39
C ILE A 606 15.76 -4.61 21.75
N GLU A 607 16.23 -5.20 20.65
CA GLU A 607 15.66 -6.41 20.05
C GLU A 607 16.74 -7.49 19.93
N ALA A 608 16.43 -8.68 20.45
CA ALA A 608 17.31 -9.85 20.39
C ALA A 608 16.63 -11.00 19.65
N TYR A 609 17.41 -11.76 18.88
CA TYR A 609 16.97 -12.97 18.20
C TYR A 609 17.33 -14.20 19.02
N VAL A 610 16.36 -15.08 19.23
CA VAL A 610 16.56 -16.37 19.88
C VAL A 610 16.69 -17.45 18.80
N PRO A 611 17.87 -18.10 18.67
CA PRO A 611 18.14 -19.11 17.65
C PRO A 611 17.20 -20.30 17.63
#